data_AF-A0A7S0KR77-F1
#
_entry.id   AF-A0A7S0KR77-F1
#
_cell.length_a   1.000
_cell.length_b   1.000
_cell.length_c   1.000
_cell.angle_alpha   90.00
_cell.angle_beta   90.00
_cell.angle_gamma   90.00
#
_symmetry.space_group_name_H-M   'P 1'
#
loop_
_entity.id
_entity.type
_entity.pdbx_description
1 polymer ?
#
loop_
_entity_poly.entity_id
_entity_poly.type
_entity_poly.pdbx_seq_one_letter_code
_entity_poly.pdbx_strand_id
1 'polypeptide(L)'
;MAVASKAMNGTFRLRTSKVAPPVVDVFGWCTWDAFYHAVTPAGVEAGVHSLTDGGIPPKFVIIDDGWQSVAPDPQFKKRVDHISDHPPTKPDFIDKPHVTEVVEFGRGDAGGGALAW
;
A
#
# COMPACT_ATOMS: atom_id res chain seq x y z
N MET A 1 -0.68 8.70 -23.57
CA MET A 1 0.42 8.77 -22.57
C MET A 1 0.77 10.19 -22.12
N ALA A 2 0.96 11.19 -23.01
CA ALA A 2 1.14 12.60 -22.62
C ALA A 2 -0.08 13.25 -21.90
N VAL A 3 -1.23 12.55 -21.91
CA VAL A 3 -2.51 13.02 -21.36
C VAL A 3 -2.50 13.11 -19.84
N ALA A 4 -1.87 12.15 -19.12
CA ALA A 4 -1.90 12.12 -17.66
C ALA A 4 -1.17 13.29 -17.00
N SER A 5 0.03 13.64 -17.48
CA SER A 5 0.78 14.80 -16.97
C SER A 5 0.06 16.12 -17.29
N LYS A 6 -0.53 16.24 -18.49
CA LYS A 6 -1.32 17.42 -18.87
C LYS A 6 -2.60 17.57 -18.05
N ALA A 7 -3.28 16.47 -17.73
CA ALA A 7 -4.48 16.45 -16.88
C ALA A 7 -4.19 16.87 -15.43
N MET A 8 -2.93 16.76 -14.98
CA MET A 8 -2.48 17.14 -13.64
C MET A 8 -1.54 18.35 -13.67
N ASN A 9 -1.84 19.30 -14.58
CA ASN A 9 -1.20 20.62 -14.67
C ASN A 9 0.32 20.59 -14.93
N GLY A 10 0.87 19.50 -15.47
CA GLY A 10 2.30 19.37 -15.77
C GLY A 10 3.21 19.32 -14.54
N THR A 11 2.64 19.06 -13.34
CA THR A 11 3.38 19.06 -12.07
C THR A 11 4.32 17.86 -11.89
N PHE A 12 4.20 16.84 -12.75
CA PHE A 12 5.09 15.69 -12.77
C PHE A 12 5.44 15.23 -14.18
N ARG A 13 6.52 14.46 -14.25
CA ARG A 13 6.97 13.73 -15.44
C ARG A 13 6.53 12.27 -15.36
N LEU A 14 6.27 11.63 -16.49
CA LEU A 14 5.99 10.19 -16.56
C LEU A 14 7.18 9.38 -16.05
N ARG A 15 6.94 8.15 -15.53
CA ARG A 15 8.03 7.28 -15.04
C ARG A 15 9.08 6.99 -16.11
N THR A 16 8.66 6.85 -17.38
CA THR A 16 9.55 6.63 -18.53
C THR A 16 10.46 7.81 -18.84
N SER A 17 10.11 9.02 -18.39
CA SER A 17 10.94 10.22 -18.54
C SER A 17 11.68 10.60 -17.26
N LYS A 18 11.60 9.80 -16.21
CA LYS A 18 12.40 9.94 -14.99
C LYS A 18 13.62 9.01 -15.06
N VAL A 19 14.78 9.55 -14.70
CA VAL A 19 15.96 8.74 -14.40
C VAL A 19 15.66 7.93 -13.14
N ALA A 20 15.88 6.62 -13.20
CA ALA A 20 15.71 5.76 -12.04
C ALA A 20 16.81 6.08 -11.00
N PRO A 21 16.47 6.33 -9.73
CA PRO A 21 17.49 6.55 -8.70
C PRO A 21 18.20 5.22 -8.38
N PRO A 22 19.49 5.25 -7.96
CA PRO A 22 20.25 4.02 -7.67
C PRO A 22 19.62 3.08 -6.63
N VAL A 23 18.73 3.59 -5.77
CA VAL A 23 18.01 2.80 -4.76
C VAL A 23 17.11 1.72 -5.36
N VAL A 24 16.71 1.84 -6.64
CA VAL A 24 15.89 0.80 -7.30
C VAL A 24 16.64 -0.51 -7.55
N ASP A 25 17.97 -0.48 -7.49
CA ASP A 25 18.85 -1.62 -7.79
C ASP A 25 19.31 -2.35 -6.53
N VAL A 26 18.82 -1.95 -5.35
CA VAL A 26 19.18 -2.57 -4.08
C VAL A 26 17.95 -3.15 -3.37
N PHE A 27 18.16 -4.24 -2.66
CA PHE A 27 17.16 -4.81 -1.79
C PHE A 27 16.94 -3.90 -0.57
N GLY A 28 15.68 -3.61 -0.26
CA GLY A 28 15.27 -2.95 0.97
C GLY A 28 14.12 -3.70 1.62
N TRP A 29 13.86 -3.37 2.88
CA TRP A 29 12.85 -4.05 3.69
C TRP A 29 11.88 -3.05 4.32
N CYS A 30 10.59 -3.38 4.33
CA CYS A 30 9.55 -2.61 4.99
C CYS A 30 9.01 -3.39 6.18
N THR A 31 8.73 -2.70 7.29
CA THR A 31 8.25 -3.33 8.53
C THR A 31 6.82 -3.86 8.45
N TRP A 32 6.03 -3.50 7.44
CA TRP A 32 4.59 -3.77 7.36
C TRP A 32 4.24 -5.26 7.47
N ASP A 33 4.82 -6.10 6.62
CA ASP A 33 4.51 -7.54 6.60
C ASP A 33 4.98 -8.28 7.87
N ALA A 34 5.91 -7.69 8.64
CA ALA A 34 6.44 -8.28 9.86
C ALA A 34 5.69 -7.85 11.13
N PHE A 35 5.28 -6.57 11.20
CA PHE A 35 4.80 -5.98 12.44
C PHE A 35 3.42 -5.32 12.32
N TYR A 36 2.93 -5.02 11.12
CA TYR A 36 1.82 -4.09 10.93
C TYR A 36 2.03 -2.84 11.81
N HIS A 37 1.14 -2.57 12.76
CA HIS A 37 1.23 -1.43 13.68
C HIS A 37 2.09 -1.67 14.94
N ALA A 38 2.68 -2.85 15.13
CA ALA A 38 3.46 -3.21 16.32
C ALA A 38 4.97 -2.97 16.15
N VAL A 39 5.35 -1.89 15.46
CA VAL A 39 6.75 -1.59 15.16
C VAL A 39 7.49 -1.16 16.42
N THR A 40 8.62 -1.81 16.72
CA THR A 40 9.49 -1.46 17.85
C THR A 40 10.94 -1.37 17.43
N PRO A 41 11.80 -0.57 18.09
CA PRO A 41 13.23 -0.51 17.78
C PRO A 41 13.89 -1.90 17.82
N ALA A 42 13.61 -2.69 18.86
CA ALA A 42 14.14 -4.05 19.00
C ALA A 42 13.65 -4.99 17.89
N GLY A 43 12.39 -4.86 17.45
CA GLY A 43 11.84 -5.61 16.32
C GLY A 43 12.55 -5.27 15.02
N VAL A 44 12.81 -3.97 14.76
CA VAL A 44 13.54 -3.52 13.57
C VAL A 44 14.97 -4.07 13.57
N GLU A 45 15.69 -3.98 14.68
CA GLU A 45 17.05 -4.54 14.83
C GLU A 45 17.06 -6.05 14.57
N ALA A 46 16.16 -6.79 15.20
CA ALA A 46 16.04 -8.24 15.01
C ALA A 46 15.70 -8.62 13.55
N GLY A 47 14.82 -7.85 12.89
CA GLY A 47 14.49 -8.03 11.49
C GLY A 47 15.71 -7.86 10.58
N VAL A 48 16.47 -6.77 10.75
CA VAL A 48 17.70 -6.51 9.99
C VAL A 48 18.75 -7.59 10.22
N HIS A 49 18.93 -8.04 11.47
CA HIS A 49 19.83 -9.14 11.79
C HIS A 49 19.42 -10.44 11.10
N SER A 50 18.14 -10.84 11.19
CA SER A 50 17.66 -12.07 10.56
C SER A 50 17.82 -12.10 9.04
N LEU A 51 17.58 -10.96 8.36
CA LEU A 51 17.81 -10.83 6.92
C LEU A 51 19.30 -10.90 6.57
N THR A 52 20.15 -10.29 7.38
CA THR A 52 21.61 -10.31 7.20
C THR A 52 22.17 -11.72 7.40
N ASP A 53 21.76 -12.41 8.48
CA ASP A 53 22.17 -13.78 8.79
C ASP A 53 21.63 -14.77 7.73
N GLY A 54 20.46 -14.47 7.15
CA GLY A 54 19.91 -15.19 6.00
C GLY A 54 20.59 -14.90 4.65
N GLY A 55 21.63 -14.06 4.62
CA GLY A 55 22.40 -13.74 3.42
C GLY A 55 21.75 -12.70 2.49
N ILE A 56 20.68 -12.04 2.93
CA ILE A 56 19.95 -11.01 2.16
C ILE A 56 19.95 -9.68 2.95
N PRO A 57 21.12 -9.05 3.20
CA PRO A 57 21.18 -7.84 4.01
C PRO A 57 20.49 -6.65 3.31
N PRO A 58 19.47 -6.02 3.91
CA PRO A 58 18.81 -4.86 3.34
C PRO A 58 19.77 -3.67 3.27
N LYS A 59 19.71 -2.91 2.18
CA LYS A 59 20.48 -1.67 1.98
C LYS A 59 19.74 -0.41 2.44
N PHE A 60 18.43 -0.52 2.65
CA PHE A 60 17.61 0.49 3.28
C PHE A 60 16.43 -0.17 4.00
N VAL A 61 15.88 0.52 5.00
CA VAL A 61 14.72 0.08 5.77
C VAL A 61 13.66 1.17 5.72
N ILE A 62 12.41 0.78 5.46
CA ILE A 62 11.23 1.63 5.60
C ILE A 62 10.55 1.24 6.90
N ILE A 63 10.44 2.20 7.82
CA ILE A 63 9.67 2.08 9.05
C ILE A 63 8.25 2.54 8.73
N ASP A 64 7.34 1.59 8.60
CA ASP A 64 5.92 1.80 8.30
C ASP A 64 5.13 2.24 9.55
N ASP A 65 3.81 2.34 9.43
CA ASP A 65 2.91 2.80 10.47
C ASP A 65 3.01 1.99 11.78
N GLY A 66 2.69 2.64 12.91
CA GLY A 66 2.80 2.05 14.24
C GLY A 66 4.12 2.30 14.97
N TRP A 67 5.11 2.92 14.33
CA TRP A 67 6.37 3.31 14.99
C TRP A 67 6.21 4.49 15.96
N GLN A 68 5.21 5.35 15.70
CA GLN A 68 4.93 6.55 16.49
C GLN A 68 3.55 6.44 17.12
N SER A 69 3.47 6.70 18.43
CA SER A 69 2.20 6.97 19.10
C SER A 69 1.81 8.43 18.88
N VAL A 70 0.62 8.66 18.34
CA VAL A 70 0.03 10.00 18.19
C VAL A 70 -1.15 10.16 19.13
N ALA A 71 -1.16 11.23 19.92
CA ALA A 71 -2.33 11.65 20.68
C ALA A 71 -2.82 12.97 20.07
N PRO A 72 -4.11 13.12 19.77
CA PRO A 72 -4.65 14.42 19.38
C PRO A 72 -4.45 15.41 20.52
N ASP A 73 -4.02 16.64 20.20
CA ASP A 73 -4.04 17.72 21.19
C ASP A 73 -5.45 17.82 21.80
N PRO A 74 -5.58 18.19 23.08
CA PRO A 74 -6.89 18.30 23.73
C PRO A 74 -7.90 19.14 22.95
N GLN A 75 -7.44 20.17 22.25
CA GLN A 75 -8.26 21.06 21.41
C GLN A 75 -8.77 20.42 20.10
N PHE A 76 -8.12 19.35 19.62
CA PHE A 76 -8.45 18.65 18.38
C PHE A 76 -8.98 17.23 18.61
N LYS A 77 -9.23 16.84 19.87
CA LYS A 77 -10.00 15.63 20.17
C LYS A 77 -11.40 15.79 19.60
N LYS A 78 -11.63 15.24 18.40
CA LYS A 78 -13.00 14.94 17.96
C LYS A 78 -13.61 14.00 19.00
N ARG A 79 -14.85 14.26 19.42
CA ARG A 79 -15.66 13.21 20.05
C ARG A 79 -15.77 12.12 18.98
N VAL A 80 -15.13 10.98 19.24
CA VAL A 80 -15.21 9.82 18.35
C VAL A 80 -16.43 9.03 18.81
N ASP A 81 -17.54 9.23 18.14
CA ASP A 81 -18.67 8.32 18.16
C ASP A 81 -18.21 7.10 17.35
N HIS A 82 -17.59 6.14 18.04
CA HIS A 82 -17.36 4.75 17.58
C HIS A 82 -16.95 4.59 16.11
N ILE A 83 -15.65 4.76 15.84
CA ILE A 83 -15.00 4.17 14.68
C ILE A 83 -14.38 2.85 15.13
N SER A 84 -15.01 1.74 14.75
CA SER A 84 -14.43 0.40 14.84
C SER A 84 -13.71 0.11 13.53
N ASP A 85 -12.43 0.50 13.44
CA ASP A 85 -11.53 0.15 12.33
C ASP A 85 -11.02 -1.30 12.42
N HIS A 86 -11.76 -2.18 13.11
CA HIS A 86 -11.49 -3.61 13.03
C HIS A 86 -12.14 -4.17 11.76
N PRO A 87 -11.37 -4.78 10.84
CA PRO A 87 -11.97 -5.50 9.73
C PRO A 87 -12.86 -6.63 10.28
N PRO A 88 -14.04 -6.89 9.69
CA PRO A 88 -14.91 -7.96 10.15
C PRO A 88 -14.17 -9.30 10.14
N THR A 89 -14.29 -10.07 11.22
CA THR A 89 -13.61 -11.35 11.43
C THR A 89 -14.08 -12.48 10.49
N LYS A 90 -15.04 -12.20 9.59
CA LYS A 90 -15.50 -13.10 8.53
C LYS A 90 -15.69 -12.30 7.24
N PRO A 91 -15.11 -12.72 6.10
CA PRO A 91 -15.41 -12.09 4.81
C PRO A 91 -16.85 -12.41 4.36
N ASP A 92 -17.58 -11.39 3.92
CA ASP A 92 -19.00 -11.40 3.53
C ASP A 92 -19.36 -12.29 2.32
N PHE A 93 -18.38 -13.00 1.76
CA PHE A 93 -18.50 -13.76 0.52
C PHE A 93 -18.85 -15.24 0.74
N ILE A 94 -18.81 -15.75 1.97
CA ILE A 94 -19.04 -17.18 2.26
C ILE A 94 -20.51 -17.60 2.06
N ASP A 95 -21.46 -16.67 2.23
CA ASP A 95 -22.89 -17.01 2.31
C ASP A 95 -23.69 -16.61 1.04
N LYS A 96 -23.05 -16.10 -0.03
CA LYS A 96 -23.73 -15.72 -1.29
C LYS A 96 -23.58 -16.81 -2.36
N PRO A 97 -24.67 -17.30 -2.98
CA PRO A 97 -24.57 -18.28 -4.05
C PRO A 97 -23.84 -17.68 -5.26
N HIS A 98 -22.82 -18.39 -5.76
CA HIS A 98 -22.09 -18.05 -6.98
C HIS A 98 -23.02 -18.15 -8.19
N VAL A 99 -23.47 -17.01 -8.73
CA VAL A 99 -24.10 -16.97 -10.06
C VAL A 99 -22.96 -16.86 -11.07
N THR A 100 -22.78 -17.91 -11.87
CA THR A 100 -21.81 -17.91 -12.97
C THR A 100 -22.54 -17.45 -14.22
N GLU A 101 -22.51 -16.15 -14.50
CA GLU A 101 -23.06 -15.63 -15.76
C GLU A 101 -21.94 -15.63 -16.81
N VAL A 102 -22.08 -16.52 -17.80
CA VAL A 102 -21.18 -16.58 -18.97
C VAL A 102 -21.61 -15.50 -19.94
N VAL A 103 -20.83 -14.41 -20.04
CA VAL A 103 -21.11 -13.32 -20.98
C VAL A 103 -20.37 -13.59 -22.29
N GLU A 104 -21.13 -13.85 -23.35
CA GLU A 104 -20.64 -14.00 -24.72
C GLU A 104 -20.37 -12.61 -25.34
N PHE A 105 -19.15 -12.37 -25.82
CA PHE A 105 -18.74 -11.05 -26.35
C PHE A 105 -19.21 -10.83 -27.79
N GLY A 106 -20.29 -10.06 -27.95
CA GLY A 106 -20.68 -9.44 -29.21
C GLY A 106 -19.87 -8.16 -29.49
N ARG A 107 -19.37 -8.00 -30.72
CA ARG A 107 -18.72 -6.78 -31.24
C ARG A 107 -19.67 -5.58 -31.16
N GLY A 108 -19.24 -4.48 -30.55
CA GLY A 108 -19.97 -3.22 -30.56
C GLY A 108 -19.17 -2.08 -29.94
N ASP A 109 -19.18 -0.93 -30.59
CA ASP A 109 -18.19 0.14 -30.47
C ASP A 109 -18.23 0.98 -29.19
N ALA A 110 -17.07 1.61 -28.97
CA ALA A 110 -16.87 2.94 -28.41
C ALA A 110 -17.31 3.21 -26.97
N GLY A 111 -16.30 3.29 -26.10
CA GLY A 111 -16.22 4.34 -25.09
C GLY A 111 -16.26 3.84 -23.65
N GLY A 112 -15.12 3.98 -22.97
CA GLY A 112 -15.07 4.07 -21.51
C GLY A 112 -14.21 3.02 -20.82
N GLY A 113 -13.22 3.53 -20.07
CA GLY A 113 -12.86 2.99 -18.76
C GLY A 113 -11.95 1.76 -18.71
N ALA A 114 -10.69 1.99 -18.34
CA ALA A 114 -9.86 1.11 -17.52
C ALA A 114 -8.70 2.00 -17.00
N LEU A 115 -8.23 1.98 -15.76
CA LEU A 115 -7.78 0.87 -14.92
C LEU A 115 -7.76 1.40 -13.46
N ALA A 116 -8.35 0.70 -12.49
CA ALA A 116 -7.69 -0.24 -11.58
C ALA A 116 -6.61 0.40 -10.68
N TRP A 117 -6.89 0.44 -9.38
CA TRP A 117 -6.11 -0.21 -8.31
C TRP A 117 -7.09 -0.79 -7.29
#